data_AF-A0A8H2NUQ2-F1
#
_entry.id   AF-A0A8H2NUQ2-F1
#
_cell.length_a   1.000
_cell.length_b   1.000
_cell.length_c   1.000
_cell.angle_alpha   90.00
_cell.angle_beta   90.00
_cell.angle_gamma   90.00
#
_symmetry.space_group_name_H-M   'P 1'
#
loop_
_entity.id
_entity.type
_entity.pdbx_description
1 polymer ?
#
loop_
_entity_poly.entity_id
_entity_poly.type
_entity_poly.pdbx_seq_one_letter_code
_entity_poly.pdbx_strand_id
1 'polypeptide(L)'
;MPNEGELFYGLVQDGNDLWNAAFFCGSCAVIRRTHLLEVGGIATETVTEDAHTALKLNRRGFNTAYLAIPQAAGLATESLSRHISQRIRWARGMAQIFRTDNPLFGKGLNLGQRICYLNAMMHFFYSLPRLVFLTAPLAYLIFDAQIFHASALMVTAYVLPHIFHSSLTNSAIQGRFRHSFWNEVYESVLAWYIMRPVLMALISPSLGKFNVTDKGGTIEKDYFDWKLARPYIVLLTLNMIGLVIGVVKLIGSDSAQVTTLLINLAWTLYNIIIVSAAVAVATESSQVRNEPRVPADLPVRIYREDGTWFDCKTQDFSQNGVGLALPPQVQLSVNEKLWLCILRTPPSSLFPATTIFSNENGAGVQFESLTLRQQSELVRLTFSRADTWANTWGNGRLDAPMSALREVSSIGLRAILRLFVATLKDSRALLRKRPVAPSPIDSTADTQRS
;
A
#
# COMPACT_ATOMS: atom_id res chain seq x y z
N MET A 1 5.13 -0.20 11.70
CA MET A 1 5.96 -0.09 10.49
C MET A 1 5.63 1.19 9.78
N PRO A 2 6.61 1.89 9.20
CA PRO A 2 6.37 3.06 8.35
C PRO A 2 5.45 2.71 7.18
N ASN A 3 4.63 3.67 6.74
CA ASN A 3 3.81 3.50 5.54
C ASN A 3 4.70 3.38 4.28
N GLU A 4 4.23 2.67 3.26
CA GLU A 4 4.93 2.51 1.98
C GLU A 4 5.29 3.87 1.33
N GLY A 5 4.42 4.86 1.45
CA GLY A 5 4.65 6.20 0.88
C GLY A 5 5.76 7.00 1.57
N GLU A 6 6.10 6.68 2.84
CA GLU A 6 7.06 7.46 3.63
C GLU A 6 8.48 7.38 3.08
N LEU A 7 8.89 6.26 2.48
CA LEU A 7 10.20 6.16 1.83
C LEU A 7 10.35 7.19 0.72
N PHE A 8 9.30 7.32 -0.11
CA PHE A 8 9.32 8.19 -1.27
C PHE A 8 9.23 9.67 -0.86
N TYR A 9 8.24 10.04 -0.06
CA TYR A 9 8.04 11.42 0.37
C TYR A 9 9.03 11.87 1.46
N GLY A 10 9.62 10.94 2.20
CA GLY A 10 10.63 11.24 3.21
C GLY A 10 12.01 11.40 2.59
N LEU A 11 12.63 10.28 2.20
CA LEU A 11 14.03 10.27 1.79
C LEU A 11 14.22 10.56 0.30
N VAL A 12 13.39 9.98 -0.58
CA VAL A 12 13.64 10.02 -2.03
C VAL A 12 13.34 11.38 -2.64
N GLN A 13 12.21 12.00 -2.30
CA GLN A 13 11.87 13.34 -2.81
C GLN A 13 12.83 14.41 -2.28
N ASP A 14 13.22 14.32 -1.01
CA ASP A 14 14.24 15.18 -0.40
C ASP A 14 15.59 15.01 -1.11
N GLY A 15 16.00 13.76 -1.39
CA GLY A 15 17.19 13.48 -2.18
C GLY A 15 17.10 13.96 -3.64
N ASN A 16 15.92 13.90 -4.27
CA ASN A 16 15.71 14.43 -5.62
C ASN A 16 15.75 15.97 -5.65
N ASP A 17 15.36 16.63 -4.56
CA ASP A 17 15.40 18.08 -4.43
C ASP A 17 16.82 18.63 -4.52
N LEU A 18 17.78 17.94 -3.89
CA LEU A 18 19.21 18.25 -3.99
C LEU A 18 19.69 18.36 -5.45
N TRP A 19 19.10 17.56 -6.35
CA TRP A 19 19.43 17.53 -7.77
C TRP A 19 18.49 18.37 -8.64
N ASN A 20 17.65 19.23 -8.04
CA ASN A 20 16.64 20.04 -8.72
C ASN A 20 15.72 19.16 -9.59
N ALA A 21 15.30 18.03 -9.03
CA ALA A 21 14.54 16.99 -9.70
C ALA A 21 13.36 16.49 -8.87
N ALA A 22 12.98 17.19 -7.80
CA ALA A 22 11.73 16.94 -7.10
C ALA A 22 10.57 17.13 -8.08
N PHE A 23 9.68 16.15 -8.20
CA PHE A 23 8.64 16.15 -9.22
C PHE A 23 7.23 16.12 -8.64
N PHE A 24 6.31 16.70 -9.41
CA PHE A 24 4.89 16.80 -9.08
C PHE A 24 4.23 15.42 -8.99
N CYS A 25 3.55 15.15 -7.88
CA CYS A 25 2.92 13.87 -7.55
C CYS A 25 1.37 13.95 -7.54
N GLY A 26 0.80 14.78 -8.41
CA GLY A 26 -0.63 14.86 -8.68
C GLY A 26 -1.44 15.68 -7.68
N SER A 27 -0.94 15.89 -6.48
CA SER A 27 -1.57 16.72 -5.44
C SER A 27 -0.51 17.36 -4.54
N CYS A 28 -0.96 18.25 -3.64
CA CYS A 28 -0.10 18.90 -2.64
C CYS A 28 1.11 19.64 -3.24
N ALA A 29 0.92 20.28 -4.39
CA ALA A 29 1.95 21.05 -5.08
C ALA A 29 1.43 22.43 -5.50
N VAL A 30 2.34 23.40 -5.55
CA VAL A 30 2.07 24.74 -6.08
C VAL A 30 2.93 24.94 -7.32
N ILE A 31 2.29 25.23 -8.44
CA ILE A 31 2.95 25.40 -9.74
C ILE A 31 2.73 26.84 -10.22
N ARG A 32 3.80 27.50 -10.67
CA ARG A 32 3.69 28.83 -11.25
C ARG A 32 2.94 28.75 -12.58
N ARG A 33 1.78 29.42 -12.65
CA ARG A 33 0.90 29.41 -13.83
C ARG A 33 1.62 29.79 -15.12
N THR A 34 2.48 30.81 -15.11
CA THR A 34 3.21 31.24 -16.32
C THR A 34 4.11 30.13 -16.85
N HIS A 35 4.90 29.48 -15.99
CA HIS A 35 5.76 28.34 -16.37
C HIS A 35 4.95 27.16 -16.89
N LEU A 36 3.79 26.88 -16.28
CA LEU A 36 2.90 25.81 -16.73
C LEU A 36 2.36 26.07 -18.14
N LEU A 37 1.98 27.32 -18.44
CA LEU A 37 1.50 27.68 -19.77
C LEU A 37 2.62 27.60 -20.82
N GLU A 38 3.87 27.91 -20.46
CA GLU A 38 5.02 27.80 -21.36
C GLU A 38 5.32 26.36 -21.81
N VAL A 39 4.94 25.35 -21.01
CA VAL A 39 5.09 23.92 -21.38
C VAL A 39 3.81 23.31 -21.98
N GLY A 40 2.80 24.14 -22.28
CA GLY A 40 1.54 23.70 -22.90
C GLY A 40 0.45 23.25 -21.90
N GLY A 41 0.60 23.57 -20.61
CA GLY A 41 -0.33 23.15 -19.58
C GLY A 41 0.05 21.84 -18.90
N ILE A 42 -0.93 21.18 -18.28
CA ILE A 42 -0.77 19.85 -17.70
C ILE A 42 -0.60 18.84 -18.86
N ALA A 43 0.43 18.00 -18.78
CA ALA A 43 0.72 16.98 -19.78
C ALA A 43 -0.42 15.96 -19.90
N THR A 44 -0.91 15.70 -21.10
CA THR A 44 -2.04 14.77 -21.33
C THR A 44 -1.61 13.52 -22.11
N GLU A 45 -0.33 13.40 -22.45
CA GLU A 45 0.19 12.34 -23.30
C GLU A 45 0.34 11.00 -22.59
N THR A 46 0.38 11.01 -21.25
CA THR A 46 0.53 9.81 -20.41
C THR A 46 -0.49 9.81 -19.29
N VAL A 47 -0.73 8.64 -18.68
CA VAL A 47 -1.68 8.50 -17.55
C VAL A 47 -1.14 9.01 -16.21
N THR A 48 0.11 9.50 -16.20
CA THR A 48 0.78 10.14 -15.07
C THR A 48 1.13 11.56 -15.49
N GLU A 49 0.07 12.35 -15.68
CA GLU A 49 0.12 13.75 -16.11
C GLU A 49 1.02 14.59 -15.22
N ASP A 50 1.06 14.25 -13.95
CA ASP A 50 1.76 14.93 -12.90
C ASP A 50 3.27 14.88 -13.09
N ALA A 51 3.85 13.68 -13.08
CA ALA A 51 5.27 13.45 -13.26
C ALA A 51 5.73 13.90 -14.65
N HIS A 52 4.88 13.72 -15.68
CA HIS A 52 5.21 14.16 -17.03
C HIS A 52 5.25 15.69 -17.15
N THR A 53 4.33 16.40 -16.47
CA THR A 53 4.37 17.87 -16.39
C THR A 53 5.64 18.36 -15.72
N ALA A 54 6.04 17.74 -14.60
CA ALA A 54 7.28 18.10 -13.91
C ALA A 54 8.52 17.90 -14.79
N LEU A 55 8.59 16.78 -15.52
CA LEU A 55 9.67 16.51 -16.47
C LEU A 55 9.78 17.62 -17.53
N LYS A 56 8.65 18.03 -18.11
CA LYS A 56 8.60 19.12 -19.10
C LYS A 56 9.07 20.45 -18.51
N LEU A 57 8.66 20.78 -17.29
CA LEU A 57 9.08 21.99 -16.58
C LEU A 57 10.59 22.00 -16.33
N ASN A 58 11.16 20.92 -15.79
CA ASN A 58 12.60 20.83 -15.57
C ASN A 58 13.38 20.89 -16.88
N ARG A 59 12.89 20.27 -17.96
CA ARG A 59 13.50 20.37 -19.30
C ARG A 59 13.54 21.77 -19.87
N ARG A 60 12.60 22.62 -19.48
CA ARG A 60 12.57 24.03 -19.85
C ARG A 60 13.55 24.88 -19.04
N GLY A 61 14.20 24.29 -18.03
CA GLY A 61 15.15 24.94 -17.14
C GLY A 61 14.51 25.50 -15.86
N PHE A 62 13.25 25.18 -15.57
CA PHE A 62 12.62 25.61 -14.33
C PHE A 62 13.08 24.79 -13.14
N ASN A 63 13.21 25.47 -12.00
CA ASN A 63 13.60 24.85 -10.75
C ASN A 63 12.39 24.28 -10.00
N THR A 64 12.65 23.22 -9.25
CA THR A 64 11.71 22.61 -8.30
C THR A 64 12.25 22.76 -6.88
N ALA A 65 11.35 22.68 -5.90
CA ALA A 65 11.67 22.73 -4.48
C ALA A 65 10.72 21.78 -3.74
N TYR A 66 11.26 20.97 -2.83
CA TYR A 66 10.50 20.05 -2.00
C TYR A 66 10.54 20.47 -0.54
N LEU A 67 9.37 20.51 0.10
CA LEU A 67 9.26 20.74 1.53
C LEU A 67 8.82 19.44 2.19
N ALA A 68 9.73 18.78 2.89
CA ALA A 68 9.51 17.51 3.59
C ALA A 68 8.71 17.68 4.90
N ILE A 69 7.60 18.44 4.86
CA ILE A 69 6.69 18.67 5.97
C ILE A 69 5.29 18.23 5.54
N PRO A 70 4.63 17.28 6.23
CA PRO A 70 3.27 16.90 5.91
C PRO A 70 2.30 18.07 6.10
N GLN A 71 1.72 18.55 5.00
CA GLN A 71 0.73 19.65 4.97
C GLN A 71 -0.68 19.16 4.60
N ALA A 72 -0.82 17.89 4.26
CA ALA A 72 -2.09 17.30 3.84
C ALA A 72 -2.23 15.87 4.36
N ALA A 73 -3.48 15.48 4.62
CA ALA A 73 -3.85 14.12 4.98
C ALA A 73 -4.69 13.52 3.85
N GLY A 74 -4.16 12.49 3.20
CA GLY A 74 -4.85 11.73 2.16
C GLY A 74 -5.43 10.43 2.70
N LEU A 75 -6.44 9.91 2.03
CA LEU A 75 -6.96 8.56 2.28
C LEU A 75 -6.13 7.55 1.48
N ALA A 76 -5.69 6.49 2.17
CA ALA A 76 -5.11 5.32 1.51
C ALA A 76 -6.22 4.48 0.86
N THR A 77 -5.87 3.61 -0.07
CA THR A 77 -6.81 2.67 -0.70
C THR A 77 -7.34 1.68 0.34
N GLU A 78 -8.67 1.58 0.44
CA GLU A 78 -9.36 0.75 1.43
C GLU A 78 -9.32 -0.76 1.16
N SER A 79 -8.98 -1.16 -0.08
CA SER A 79 -8.88 -2.57 -0.48
C SER A 79 -7.65 -2.80 -1.36
N LEU A 80 -7.16 -4.03 -1.34
CA LEU A 80 -6.06 -4.52 -2.17
C LEU A 80 -6.36 -4.36 -3.66
N SER A 81 -7.60 -4.60 -4.08
CA SER A 81 -8.03 -4.43 -5.48
C SER A 81 -7.81 -2.99 -5.98
N ARG A 82 -8.17 -2.00 -5.16
CA ARG A 82 -7.98 -0.58 -5.46
C ARG A 82 -6.50 -0.20 -5.39
N HIS A 83 -5.77 -0.72 -4.41
CA HIS A 83 -4.32 -0.54 -4.30
C HIS A 83 -3.59 -1.00 -5.57
N ILE A 84 -3.84 -2.23 -6.01
CA ILE A 84 -3.27 -2.80 -7.24
C ILE A 84 -3.64 -1.94 -8.45
N SER A 85 -4.91 -1.56 -8.59
CA SER A 85 -5.39 -0.75 -9.71
C SER A 85 -4.69 0.63 -9.79
N GLN A 86 -4.47 1.27 -8.64
CA GLN A 86 -3.73 2.53 -8.57
C GLN A 86 -2.27 2.33 -8.99
N ARG A 87 -1.60 1.30 -8.47
CA ARG A 87 -0.18 1.01 -8.77
C ARG A 87 0.06 0.61 -10.22
N ILE A 88 -0.87 -0.13 -10.84
CA ILE A 88 -0.85 -0.42 -12.28
C ILE A 88 -0.83 0.88 -13.09
N ARG A 89 -1.63 1.88 -12.71
CA ARG A 89 -1.71 3.16 -13.41
C ARG A 89 -0.37 3.90 -13.34
N TRP A 90 0.21 4.01 -12.14
CA TRP A 90 1.50 4.68 -11.94
C TRP A 90 2.62 3.99 -12.72
N ALA A 91 2.68 2.67 -12.63
CA ALA A 91 3.69 1.89 -13.33
C ALA A 91 3.59 2.02 -14.84
N ARG A 92 2.37 1.93 -15.38
CA ARG A 92 2.11 2.13 -16.80
C ARG A 92 2.49 3.53 -17.25
N GLY A 93 2.08 4.57 -16.52
CA GLY A 93 2.37 5.96 -16.88
C GLY A 93 3.87 6.27 -16.88
N MET A 94 4.59 5.83 -15.85
CA MET A 94 6.04 6.00 -15.78
C MET A 94 6.77 5.24 -16.91
N ALA A 95 6.32 4.04 -17.27
CA ALA A 95 6.84 3.32 -18.42
C ALA A 95 6.51 4.01 -19.77
N GLN A 96 5.32 4.63 -19.89
CA GLN A 96 4.98 5.46 -21.04
C GLN A 96 5.94 6.65 -21.16
N ILE A 97 6.15 7.43 -20.08
CA ILE A 97 7.08 8.56 -20.07
C ILE A 97 8.48 8.09 -20.45
N PHE A 98 8.96 6.99 -19.87
CA PHE A 98 10.29 6.44 -20.20
C PHE A 98 10.44 6.12 -21.70
N ARG A 99 9.37 5.66 -22.34
CA ARG A 99 9.36 5.28 -23.76
C ARG A 99 9.14 6.46 -24.71
N THR A 100 8.29 7.41 -24.35
CA THR A 100 7.88 8.53 -25.23
C THR A 100 8.70 9.80 -24.99
N ASP A 101 9.13 10.04 -23.75
CA ASP A 101 9.86 11.24 -23.33
C ASP A 101 11.07 10.87 -22.46
N ASN A 102 11.96 10.06 -23.04
CA ASN A 102 13.05 9.41 -22.33
C ASN A 102 14.00 10.41 -21.61
N PRO A 103 14.19 10.29 -20.28
CA PRO A 103 15.01 11.24 -19.53
C PRO A 103 16.51 11.13 -19.83
N LEU A 104 17.02 9.97 -20.25
CA LEU A 104 18.44 9.76 -20.53
C LEU A 104 18.90 10.45 -21.81
N PHE A 105 18.08 10.40 -22.87
CA PHE A 105 18.48 10.86 -24.21
C PHE A 105 17.82 12.18 -24.63
N GLY A 106 16.76 12.60 -23.93
CA GLY A 106 16.09 13.88 -24.21
C GLY A 106 16.96 15.10 -23.89
N LYS A 107 16.71 16.22 -24.55
CA LYS A 107 17.39 17.50 -24.28
C LYS A 107 16.77 18.21 -23.07
N GLY A 108 17.51 19.15 -22.47
CA GLY A 108 16.98 20.06 -21.44
C GLY A 108 17.20 19.65 -19.99
N LEU A 109 17.71 18.44 -19.72
CA LEU A 109 18.06 17.99 -18.36
C LEU A 109 19.58 17.95 -18.12
N ASN A 110 19.99 18.33 -16.91
CA ASN A 110 21.34 18.10 -16.40
C ASN A 110 21.53 16.64 -15.94
N LEU A 111 22.76 16.22 -15.66
CA LEU A 111 23.06 14.82 -15.31
C LEU A 111 22.32 14.33 -14.04
N GLY A 112 22.25 15.15 -13.00
CA GLY A 112 21.54 14.81 -11.76
C GLY A 112 20.05 14.57 -12.00
N GLN A 113 19.40 15.49 -12.72
CA GLN A 113 17.99 15.34 -13.13
C GLN A 113 17.77 14.08 -13.97
N ARG A 114 18.67 13.77 -14.91
CA ARG A 114 18.58 12.54 -15.71
C ARG A 114 18.58 11.30 -14.83
N ILE A 115 19.47 11.25 -13.84
CA ILE A 115 19.59 10.11 -12.91
C ILE A 115 18.33 10.01 -12.03
N CYS A 116 17.84 11.11 -11.46
CA CYS A 116 16.65 11.13 -10.62
C CYS A 116 15.39 10.67 -11.37
N TYR A 117 15.13 11.23 -12.57
CA TYR A 117 13.99 10.83 -13.39
C TYR A 117 14.14 9.39 -13.91
N LEU A 118 15.36 8.97 -14.29
CA LEU A 118 15.62 7.59 -14.66
C LEU A 118 15.31 6.64 -13.51
N ASN A 119 15.80 6.92 -12.30
CA ASN A 119 15.56 6.10 -11.12
C ASN A 119 14.06 5.96 -10.83
N ALA A 120 13.31 7.07 -10.86
CA ALA A 120 11.87 7.07 -10.66
C ALA A 120 11.12 6.21 -11.69
N MET A 121 11.51 6.26 -12.96
CA MET A 121 10.89 5.48 -14.02
C MET A 121 11.31 4.00 -13.98
N MET A 122 12.60 3.73 -13.78
CA MET A 122 13.16 2.38 -13.75
C MET A 122 12.66 1.57 -12.55
N HIS A 123 12.31 2.23 -11.45
CA HIS A 123 11.71 1.58 -10.28
C HIS A 123 10.53 0.70 -10.68
N PHE A 124 9.63 1.17 -11.55
CA PHE A 124 8.43 0.41 -11.93
C PHE A 124 8.69 -0.84 -12.78
N PHE A 125 9.93 -1.08 -13.21
CA PHE A 125 10.32 -2.30 -13.91
C PHE A 125 10.68 -3.46 -12.97
N TYR A 126 10.63 -3.27 -11.64
CA TYR A 126 10.94 -4.33 -10.67
C TYR A 126 10.10 -5.60 -10.86
N SER A 127 8.90 -5.50 -11.44
CA SER A 127 7.95 -6.60 -11.54
C SER A 127 8.50 -7.82 -12.27
N LEU A 128 9.28 -7.60 -13.33
CA LEU A 128 9.90 -8.69 -14.09
C LEU A 128 11.02 -9.39 -13.29
N PRO A 129 12.09 -8.69 -12.82
CA PRO A 129 13.13 -9.34 -12.04
C PRO A 129 12.58 -9.95 -10.74
N ARG A 130 11.55 -9.37 -10.12
CA ARG A 130 10.90 -9.95 -8.93
C ARG A 130 10.32 -11.33 -9.23
N LEU A 131 9.57 -11.50 -10.32
CA LEU A 131 9.02 -12.80 -10.72
C LEU A 131 10.11 -13.80 -11.14
N VAL A 132 11.18 -13.32 -11.80
CA VAL A 132 12.34 -14.15 -12.13
C VAL A 132 13.01 -14.64 -10.84
N PHE A 133 13.30 -13.79 -9.86
CA PHE A 133 13.92 -14.21 -8.59
C PHE A 133 13.04 -15.16 -7.76
N LEU A 134 11.71 -14.98 -7.81
CA LEU A 134 10.77 -15.89 -7.16
C LEU A 134 10.70 -17.29 -7.80
N THR A 135 11.24 -17.47 -9.01
CA THR A 135 11.17 -18.73 -9.76
C THR A 135 12.54 -19.29 -10.16
N ALA A 136 13.61 -18.49 -10.11
CA ALA A 136 14.95 -18.89 -10.55
C ALA A 136 15.48 -20.15 -9.83
N PRO A 137 15.35 -20.32 -8.50
CA PRO A 137 15.79 -21.55 -7.84
C PRO A 137 15.07 -22.80 -8.34
N LEU A 138 13.81 -22.66 -8.81
CA LEU A 138 13.00 -23.78 -9.28
C LEU A 138 13.53 -24.37 -10.59
N ALA A 139 14.21 -23.57 -11.41
CA ALA A 139 14.84 -24.05 -12.63
C ALA A 139 15.87 -25.16 -12.32
N TYR A 140 16.70 -24.94 -11.29
CA TYR A 140 17.65 -25.93 -10.82
C TYR A 140 16.96 -27.06 -10.05
N LEU A 141 16.09 -26.75 -9.09
CA LEU A 141 15.49 -27.78 -8.23
C LEU A 141 14.60 -28.75 -9.01
N ILE A 142 13.83 -28.28 -9.99
CA ILE A 142 12.86 -29.09 -10.74
C ILE A 142 13.49 -29.69 -12.01
N PHE A 143 14.26 -28.90 -12.76
CA PHE A 143 14.74 -29.30 -14.10
C PHE A 143 16.24 -29.53 -14.17
N ASP A 144 16.98 -29.40 -13.05
CA ASP A 144 18.45 -29.44 -13.02
C ASP A 144 19.12 -28.42 -13.96
N ALA A 145 18.39 -27.36 -14.31
CA ALA A 145 18.88 -26.31 -15.19
C ALA A 145 19.90 -25.43 -14.44
N GLN A 146 21.16 -25.52 -14.84
CA GLN A 146 22.25 -24.72 -14.28
C GLN A 146 22.23 -23.30 -14.86
N ILE A 147 21.60 -22.37 -14.14
CA ILE A 147 21.59 -20.94 -14.53
C ILE A 147 22.95 -20.27 -14.27
N PHE A 148 23.70 -20.75 -13.27
CA PHE A 148 24.99 -20.19 -12.87
C PHE A 148 26.12 -21.20 -13.12
N HIS A 149 27.07 -20.84 -13.99
CA HIS A 149 28.31 -21.59 -14.19
C HIS A 149 29.39 -21.11 -13.21
N ALA A 150 29.21 -21.40 -11.93
CA ALA A 150 30.15 -21.07 -10.87
C ALA A 150 30.17 -22.16 -9.79
N SER A 151 31.31 -22.34 -9.12
CA SER A 151 31.36 -23.23 -7.97
C SER A 151 30.53 -22.65 -6.82
N ALA A 152 29.94 -23.50 -5.99
CA ALA A 152 29.16 -23.06 -4.84
C ALA A 152 29.98 -22.18 -3.87
N LEU A 153 31.29 -22.44 -3.77
CA LEU A 153 32.23 -21.62 -2.99
C LEU A 153 32.34 -20.20 -3.57
N MET A 154 32.51 -20.06 -4.89
CA MET A 154 32.54 -18.75 -5.54
C MET A 154 31.23 -18.00 -5.35
N VAL A 155 30.09 -18.67 -5.54
CA VAL A 155 28.77 -18.06 -5.31
C VAL A 155 28.69 -17.53 -3.89
N THR A 156 29.05 -18.34 -2.89
CA THR A 156 29.02 -17.95 -1.49
C THR A 156 29.95 -16.77 -1.19
N ALA A 157 31.18 -16.80 -1.72
CA ALA A 157 32.20 -15.79 -1.49
C ALA A 157 31.87 -14.41 -2.07
N TYR A 158 31.09 -14.34 -3.16
CA TYR A 158 30.69 -13.07 -3.77
C TYR A 158 29.28 -12.63 -3.34
N VAL A 159 28.32 -13.57 -3.30
CA VAL A 159 26.91 -13.25 -3.06
C VAL A 159 26.66 -12.89 -1.59
N LEU A 160 27.23 -13.62 -0.63
CA LEU A 160 26.97 -13.31 0.79
C LEU A 160 27.49 -11.93 1.21
N PRO A 161 28.74 -11.53 0.90
CA PRO A 161 29.21 -10.18 1.22
C PRO A 161 28.40 -9.11 0.50
N HIS A 162 28.00 -9.35 -0.75
CA HIS A 162 27.17 -8.42 -1.51
C HIS A 162 25.80 -8.21 -0.85
N ILE A 163 25.10 -9.29 -0.50
CA ILE A 163 23.79 -9.21 0.18
C ILE A 163 23.92 -8.51 1.51
N PHE A 164 24.94 -8.84 2.30
CA PHE A 164 25.15 -8.22 3.61
C PHE A 164 25.42 -6.72 3.48
N HIS A 165 26.34 -6.33 2.60
CA HIS A 165 26.68 -4.93 2.37
C HIS A 165 25.49 -4.12 1.83
N SER A 166 24.75 -4.67 0.85
CA SER A 166 23.55 -4.03 0.30
C SER A 166 22.46 -3.88 1.36
N SER A 167 22.21 -4.94 2.15
CA SER A 167 21.18 -4.92 3.20
C SER A 167 21.52 -3.93 4.32
N LEU A 168 22.78 -3.90 4.74
CA LEU A 168 23.25 -2.97 5.78
C LEU A 168 23.19 -1.52 5.31
N THR A 169 23.63 -1.26 4.07
CA THR A 169 23.57 0.08 3.46
C THR A 169 22.13 0.57 3.37
N ASN A 170 21.22 -0.29 2.91
CA ASN A 170 19.80 0.00 2.90
C ASN A 170 19.28 0.28 4.32
N SER A 171 19.49 -0.62 5.28
CA SER A 171 19.01 -0.41 6.65
C SER A 171 19.54 0.89 7.27
N ALA A 172 20.81 1.24 7.02
CA ALA A 172 21.42 2.47 7.53
C ALA A 172 20.83 3.75 6.90
N ILE A 173 20.58 3.73 5.59
CA ILE A 173 20.12 4.91 4.84
C ILE A 173 18.59 5.10 4.95
N GLN A 174 17.82 4.02 4.70
CA GLN A 174 16.35 4.07 4.62
C GLN A 174 15.64 3.53 5.87
N GLY A 175 16.34 3.01 6.88
CA GLY A 175 15.75 2.29 8.02
C GLY A 175 14.72 3.08 8.86
N ARG A 176 14.71 4.41 8.77
CA ARG A 176 13.66 5.26 9.38
C ARG A 176 12.32 5.20 8.63
N PHE A 177 12.37 5.00 7.32
CA PHE A 177 11.23 5.09 6.40
C PHE A 177 10.83 3.74 5.79
N ARG A 178 11.72 2.74 5.86
CA ARG A 178 11.46 1.40 5.33
C ARG A 178 12.21 0.35 6.15
N HIS A 179 11.47 -0.62 6.67
CA HIS A 179 12.05 -1.77 7.35
C HIS A 179 12.52 -2.83 6.35
N SER A 180 13.57 -3.56 6.70
CA SER A 180 14.15 -4.61 5.87
C SER A 180 13.11 -5.69 5.49
N PHE A 181 13.26 -6.33 4.33
CA PHE A 181 12.40 -7.41 3.80
C PHE A 181 10.97 -7.00 3.39
N TRP A 182 10.46 -5.87 3.88
CA TRP A 182 9.13 -5.40 3.52
C TRP A 182 9.02 -4.96 2.07
N ASN A 183 10.09 -4.39 1.52
CA ASN A 183 10.11 -3.99 0.11
C ASN A 183 9.82 -5.18 -0.81
N GLU A 184 10.43 -6.32 -0.51
CA GLU A 184 10.24 -7.57 -1.24
C GLU A 184 8.81 -8.09 -1.12
N VAL A 185 8.14 -7.91 0.03
CA VAL A 185 6.72 -8.25 0.19
C VAL A 185 5.84 -7.32 -0.66
N TYR A 186 6.02 -6.00 -0.55
CA TYR A 186 5.26 -5.01 -1.34
C TYR A 186 5.41 -5.26 -2.85
N GLU A 187 6.64 -5.44 -3.31
CA GLU A 187 6.91 -5.73 -4.72
C GLU A 187 6.33 -7.07 -5.16
N SER A 188 6.39 -8.11 -4.33
CA SER A 188 5.85 -9.43 -4.68
C SER A 188 4.33 -9.44 -4.84
N VAL A 189 3.62 -8.67 -4.01
CA VAL A 189 2.17 -8.45 -4.16
C VAL A 189 1.89 -7.79 -5.51
N LEU A 190 2.66 -6.78 -5.91
CA LEU A 190 2.34 -6.01 -7.10
C LEU A 190 2.90 -6.60 -8.41
N ALA A 191 3.97 -7.40 -8.34
CA ALA A 191 4.77 -7.80 -9.49
C ALA A 191 3.96 -8.48 -10.61
N TRP A 192 3.11 -9.45 -10.28
CA TRP A 192 2.29 -10.15 -11.28
C TRP A 192 1.39 -9.21 -12.07
N TYR A 193 0.78 -8.24 -11.38
CA TYR A 193 -0.21 -7.33 -11.94
C TYR A 193 0.42 -6.18 -12.74
N ILE A 194 1.59 -5.72 -12.33
CA ILE A 194 2.29 -4.59 -12.94
C ILE A 194 3.11 -5.02 -14.18
N MET A 195 3.64 -6.25 -14.20
CA MET A 195 4.54 -6.70 -15.26
C MET A 195 3.97 -6.50 -16.66
N ARG A 196 2.75 -6.99 -16.92
CA ARG A 196 2.15 -6.90 -18.25
C ARG A 196 1.90 -5.44 -18.68
N PRO A 197 1.23 -4.58 -17.89
CA PRO A 197 1.07 -3.16 -18.22
C PRO A 197 2.38 -2.43 -18.53
N VAL A 198 3.43 -2.67 -17.74
CA VAL A 198 4.74 -2.00 -17.92
C VAL A 198 5.43 -2.45 -19.20
N LEU A 199 5.48 -3.76 -19.46
CA LEU A 199 6.08 -4.28 -20.70
C LEU A 199 5.30 -3.85 -21.94
N MET A 200 3.97 -3.83 -21.86
CA MET A 200 3.13 -3.34 -22.95
C MET A 200 3.32 -1.85 -23.21
N ALA A 201 3.50 -1.03 -22.18
CA ALA A 201 3.77 0.40 -22.33
C ALA A 201 5.12 0.68 -23.02
N LEU A 202 6.12 -0.17 -22.83
CA LEU A 202 7.40 -0.08 -23.57
C LEU A 202 7.24 -0.37 -25.06
N ILE A 203 6.44 -1.39 -25.40
CA ILE A 203 6.27 -1.84 -26.78
C ILE A 203 5.32 -0.89 -27.53
N SER A 204 4.18 -0.57 -26.91
CA SER A 204 3.14 0.25 -27.52
C SER A 204 2.46 1.14 -26.47
N PRO A 205 2.97 2.36 -26.23
CA PRO A 205 2.52 3.23 -25.15
C PRO A 205 1.05 3.66 -25.28
N SER A 206 0.49 3.71 -26.48
CA SER A 206 -0.91 4.08 -26.72
C SER A 206 -1.92 2.95 -26.44
N LEU A 207 -1.48 1.70 -26.26
CA LEU A 207 -2.38 0.57 -26.06
C LEU A 207 -2.84 0.45 -24.60
N GLY A 208 -4.16 0.37 -24.43
CA GLY A 208 -4.85 0.11 -23.16
C GLY A 208 -5.79 1.25 -22.75
N LYS A 209 -7.06 0.94 -22.50
CA LYS A 209 -8.02 1.91 -21.95
C LYS A 209 -7.95 1.89 -20.42
N PHE A 210 -8.08 3.05 -19.80
CA PHE A 210 -8.19 3.17 -18.35
C PHE A 210 -9.67 3.30 -17.98
N ASN A 211 -10.15 2.43 -17.09
CA ASN A 211 -11.41 2.67 -16.39
C ASN A 211 -11.10 3.34 -15.07
N VAL A 212 -11.79 4.46 -14.81
CA VAL A 212 -11.76 5.13 -13.50
C VAL A 212 -12.16 4.11 -12.45
N THR A 213 -11.34 3.97 -11.42
CA THR A 213 -11.62 3.08 -10.29
C THR A 213 -12.66 3.76 -9.40
N ASP A 214 -13.73 3.05 -9.04
CA ASP A 214 -14.74 3.58 -8.13
C ASP A 214 -14.10 3.94 -6.77
N LYS A 215 -14.33 5.18 -6.33
CA LYS A 215 -13.87 5.67 -5.02
C LYS A 215 -14.93 5.30 -3.97
N GLY A 216 -14.49 4.59 -2.92
CA GLY A 216 -15.31 4.26 -1.75
C GLY A 216 -15.90 2.85 -1.74
N GLY A 217 -16.03 2.28 -0.55
CA GLY A 217 -16.86 1.10 -0.27
C GLY A 217 -16.43 0.38 1.02
N THR A 218 -17.39 0.03 1.87
CA THR A 218 -17.14 -0.68 3.12
C THR A 218 -16.89 -2.17 2.92
N ILE A 219 -16.03 -2.74 3.77
CA ILE A 219 -15.86 -4.18 3.89
C ILE A 219 -16.53 -4.59 5.21
N GLU A 220 -17.78 -5.05 5.13
CA GLU A 220 -18.55 -5.40 6.34
C GLU A 220 -17.97 -6.61 7.08
N LYS A 221 -17.40 -7.57 6.35
CA LYS A 221 -16.87 -8.83 6.91
C LYS A 221 -15.51 -9.16 6.31
N ASP A 222 -14.66 -9.76 7.15
CA ASP A 222 -13.40 -10.33 6.70
C ASP A 222 -13.65 -11.34 5.57
N TYR A 223 -12.92 -11.20 4.48
CA TYR A 223 -12.96 -12.16 3.38
C TYR A 223 -11.58 -12.37 2.78
N PHE A 224 -11.41 -13.51 2.11
CA PHE A 224 -10.19 -13.83 1.39
C PHE A 224 -10.43 -13.65 -0.11
N ASP A 225 -9.68 -12.74 -0.76
CA ASP A 225 -9.82 -12.50 -2.19
C ASP A 225 -9.08 -13.57 -3.00
N TRP A 226 -9.74 -14.70 -3.23
CA TRP A 226 -9.20 -15.82 -4.00
C TRP A 226 -8.77 -15.44 -5.42
N LYS A 227 -9.45 -14.48 -6.05
CA LYS A 227 -9.16 -14.06 -7.41
C LYS A 227 -7.85 -13.28 -7.46
N LEU A 228 -7.66 -12.35 -6.53
CA LEU A 228 -6.41 -11.58 -6.42
C LEU A 228 -5.25 -12.39 -5.86
N ALA A 229 -5.52 -13.34 -4.97
CA ALA A 229 -4.48 -14.19 -4.38
C ALA A 229 -3.91 -15.23 -5.35
N ARG A 230 -4.64 -15.59 -6.41
CA ARG A 230 -4.31 -16.69 -7.33
C ARG A 230 -2.85 -16.70 -7.81
N PRO A 231 -2.25 -15.59 -8.27
CA PRO A 231 -0.86 -15.60 -8.74
C PRO A 231 0.12 -15.95 -7.62
N TYR A 232 -0.08 -15.43 -6.42
CA TYR A 232 0.79 -15.68 -5.28
C TYR A 232 0.61 -17.10 -4.76
N ILE A 233 -0.61 -17.64 -4.78
CA ILE A 233 -0.88 -19.04 -4.44
C ILE A 233 -0.13 -19.96 -5.41
N VAL A 234 -0.19 -19.68 -6.72
CA VAL A 234 0.57 -20.46 -7.73
C VAL A 234 2.06 -20.40 -7.45
N LEU A 235 2.62 -19.20 -7.22
CA LEU A 235 4.05 -19.04 -6.90
C LEU A 235 4.44 -19.75 -5.60
N LEU A 236 3.59 -19.70 -4.58
CA LEU A 236 3.80 -20.38 -3.31
C LEU A 236 3.80 -21.90 -3.52
N THR A 237 2.81 -22.45 -4.23
CA THR A 237 2.73 -23.88 -4.53
C THR A 237 3.95 -24.35 -5.32
N LEU A 238 4.37 -23.60 -6.34
CA LEU A 238 5.56 -23.93 -7.12
C LEU A 238 6.84 -23.95 -6.26
N ASN A 239 7.01 -22.97 -5.37
CA ASN A 239 8.16 -22.95 -4.46
C ASN A 239 8.09 -24.07 -3.42
N MET A 240 6.91 -24.41 -2.90
CA MET A 240 6.73 -25.55 -1.99
C MET A 240 7.06 -26.88 -2.68
N ILE A 241 6.63 -27.08 -3.94
CA ILE A 241 7.00 -28.25 -4.73
C ILE A 241 8.52 -28.30 -4.96
N GLY A 242 9.12 -27.18 -5.35
CA GLY A 242 10.57 -27.08 -5.52
C GLY A 242 11.34 -27.41 -4.25
N LEU A 243 10.87 -26.91 -3.09
CA LEU A 243 11.46 -27.22 -1.78
C LEU A 243 11.41 -28.73 -1.50
N VAL A 244 10.27 -29.38 -1.71
CA VAL A 244 10.13 -30.84 -1.49
C VAL A 244 11.06 -31.62 -2.41
N ILE A 245 11.09 -31.30 -3.71
CA ILE A 245 11.98 -31.97 -4.68
C ILE A 245 13.44 -31.78 -4.28
N GLY A 246 13.85 -30.56 -3.90
CA GLY A 246 15.22 -30.28 -3.48
C GLY A 246 15.62 -31.04 -2.21
N VAL A 247 14.72 -31.17 -1.23
CA VAL A 247 14.96 -31.96 -0.02
C VAL A 247 15.12 -33.44 -0.35
N VAL A 248 14.29 -33.99 -1.25
CA VAL A 248 14.43 -35.37 -1.70
C VAL A 248 15.76 -35.59 -2.43
N LYS A 249 16.16 -34.66 -3.30
CA LYS A 249 17.46 -34.72 -4.00
C LYS A 249 18.64 -34.72 -3.02
N LEU A 250 18.54 -33.97 -1.92
CA LEU A 250 19.60 -33.88 -0.90
C LEU A 250 19.99 -35.25 -0.32
N ILE A 251 19.04 -36.18 -0.21
CA ILE A 251 19.25 -37.50 0.42
C ILE A 251 20.19 -38.39 -0.42
N GLY A 252 20.27 -38.17 -1.74
CA GLY A 252 21.03 -39.01 -2.66
C GLY A 252 22.15 -38.30 -3.43
N SER A 253 22.54 -37.08 -3.03
CA SER A 253 23.48 -36.23 -3.78
C SER A 253 24.91 -36.26 -3.22
N ASP A 254 25.89 -36.09 -4.12
CA ASP A 254 27.31 -35.95 -3.77
C ASP A 254 27.64 -34.58 -3.13
N SER A 255 28.79 -34.48 -2.45
CA SER A 255 29.20 -33.32 -1.64
C SER A 255 29.12 -31.96 -2.36
N ALA A 256 29.57 -31.88 -3.62
CA ALA A 256 29.54 -30.64 -4.40
C ALA A 256 28.12 -30.25 -4.85
N GLN A 257 27.28 -31.25 -5.16
CA GLN A 257 25.88 -31.04 -5.51
C GLN A 257 25.07 -30.61 -4.28
N VAL A 258 25.38 -31.17 -3.10
CA VAL A 258 24.78 -30.81 -1.81
C VAL A 258 24.92 -29.32 -1.54
N THR A 259 26.11 -28.72 -1.72
CA THR A 259 26.26 -27.27 -1.46
C THR A 259 25.40 -26.43 -2.40
N THR A 260 25.32 -26.79 -3.69
CA THR A 260 24.51 -26.09 -4.68
C THR A 260 23.00 -26.23 -4.39
N LEU A 261 22.57 -27.43 -3.99
CA LEU A 261 21.21 -27.71 -3.53
C LEU A 261 20.85 -26.87 -2.30
N LEU A 262 21.74 -26.80 -1.31
CA LEU A 262 21.51 -26.01 -0.09
C LEU A 262 21.33 -24.52 -0.38
N ILE A 263 22.12 -23.94 -1.31
CA ILE A 263 21.97 -22.54 -1.71
C ILE A 263 20.59 -22.30 -2.35
N ASN A 264 20.17 -23.18 -3.27
CA ASN A 264 18.87 -23.06 -3.92
C ASN A 264 17.71 -23.30 -2.93
N LEU A 265 17.83 -24.28 -2.04
CA LEU A 265 16.85 -24.55 -0.99
C LEU A 265 16.70 -23.36 -0.03
N ALA A 266 17.81 -22.72 0.35
CA ALA A 266 17.78 -21.53 1.20
C ALA A 266 17.05 -20.36 0.50
N TRP A 267 17.32 -20.14 -0.78
CA TRP A 267 16.60 -19.15 -1.59
C TRP A 267 15.11 -19.49 -1.79
N THR A 268 14.77 -20.75 -2.04
CA THR A 268 13.38 -21.20 -2.15
C THR A 268 12.64 -21.02 -0.84
N LEU A 269 13.28 -21.30 0.31
CA LEU A 269 12.71 -21.05 1.63
C LEU A 269 12.45 -19.55 1.85
N TYR A 270 13.41 -18.70 1.48
CA TYR A 270 13.23 -17.25 1.50
C TYR A 270 12.05 -16.80 0.62
N ASN A 271 11.94 -17.33 -0.60
CA ASN A 271 10.81 -17.06 -1.49
C ASN A 271 9.48 -17.49 -0.87
N ILE A 272 9.41 -18.65 -0.22
CA ILE A 272 8.21 -19.12 0.48
C ILE A 272 7.79 -18.12 1.57
N ILE A 273 8.74 -17.60 2.35
CA ILE A 273 8.47 -16.59 3.38
C ILE A 273 7.87 -15.33 2.77
N ILE A 274 8.49 -14.78 1.72
CA ILE A 274 8.01 -13.55 1.09
C ILE A 274 6.64 -13.75 0.41
N VAL A 275 6.46 -14.83 -0.35
CA VAL A 275 5.20 -15.10 -1.07
C VAL A 275 4.08 -15.45 -0.11
N SER A 276 4.36 -16.15 1.00
CA SER A 276 3.34 -16.40 2.02
C SER A 276 2.88 -15.11 2.72
N ALA A 277 3.79 -14.16 2.97
CA ALA A 277 3.42 -12.83 3.43
C ALA A 277 2.56 -12.08 2.39
N ALA A 278 2.87 -12.19 1.10
CA ALA A 278 2.04 -11.62 0.03
C ALA A 278 0.64 -12.25 -0.04
N VAL A 279 0.51 -13.56 0.19
CA VAL A 279 -0.80 -14.24 0.32
C VAL A 279 -1.57 -13.73 1.53
N ALA A 280 -0.88 -13.39 2.64
CA ALA A 280 -1.50 -12.83 3.83
C ALA A 280 -2.27 -11.53 3.54
N VAL A 281 -1.71 -10.68 2.67
CA VAL A 281 -2.28 -9.39 2.26
C VAL A 281 -3.62 -9.57 1.52
N ALA A 282 -3.87 -10.72 0.89
CA ALA A 282 -5.15 -11.00 0.25
C ALA A 282 -6.28 -11.31 1.24
N THR A 283 -5.98 -11.40 2.54
CA THR A 283 -7.00 -11.44 3.60
C THR A 283 -7.40 -10.01 3.93
N GLU A 284 -8.55 -9.58 3.42
CA GLU A 284 -9.12 -8.27 3.72
C GLU A 284 -9.75 -8.31 5.12
N SER A 285 -9.33 -7.40 5.98
CA SER A 285 -9.94 -7.20 7.30
C SER A 285 -11.18 -6.32 7.17
N SER A 286 -12.21 -6.64 7.95
CA SER A 286 -13.43 -5.83 8.07
C SER A 286 -13.07 -4.39 8.43
N GLN A 287 -13.54 -3.48 7.58
CA GLN A 287 -13.49 -2.05 7.80
C GLN A 287 -14.94 -1.57 7.90
N VAL A 288 -15.46 -1.60 9.13
CA VAL A 288 -16.83 -1.20 9.46
C VAL A 288 -16.99 0.33 9.43
N ARG A 289 -15.88 1.08 9.51
CA ARG A 289 -15.91 2.55 9.54
C ARG A 289 -15.72 3.12 8.13
N ASN A 290 -16.65 3.94 7.68
CA ASN A 290 -16.54 4.67 6.40
C ASN A 290 -15.39 5.68 6.41
N GLU A 291 -15.13 6.32 7.55
CA GLU A 291 -14.13 7.37 7.68
C GLU A 291 -13.05 6.97 8.69
N PRO A 292 -11.76 7.00 8.31
CA PRO A 292 -10.66 6.82 9.23
C PRO A 292 -10.70 7.85 10.36
N ARG A 293 -10.28 7.43 11.55
CA ARG A 293 -10.16 8.31 12.72
C ARG A 293 -8.71 8.62 13.01
N VAL A 294 -8.44 9.88 13.37
CA VAL A 294 -7.12 10.39 13.72
C VAL A 294 -7.06 10.57 15.23
N PRO A 295 -6.11 9.93 15.93
CA PRO A 295 -5.91 10.16 17.37
C PRO A 295 -5.60 11.63 17.65
N ALA A 296 -6.26 12.19 18.65
CA ALA A 296 -6.01 13.56 19.07
C ALA A 296 -6.40 13.77 20.53
N ASP A 297 -5.57 14.48 21.28
CA ASP A 297 -5.89 15.01 22.61
C ASP A 297 -6.19 16.52 22.48
N LEU A 298 -7.46 16.85 22.26
CA LEU A 298 -7.96 18.21 22.18
C LEU A 298 -8.90 18.50 23.35
N PRO A 299 -8.75 19.65 24.03
CA PRO A 299 -9.73 20.08 25.02
C PRO A 299 -11.04 20.43 24.32
N VAL A 300 -12.14 19.87 24.84
CA VAL A 300 -13.48 20.06 24.31
C VAL A 300 -14.45 20.34 25.45
N ARG A 301 -15.45 21.18 25.18
CA ARG A 301 -16.60 21.39 26.06
C ARG A 301 -17.83 20.80 25.41
N ILE A 302 -18.58 20.02 26.18
CA ILE A 302 -19.86 19.46 25.77
C ILE A 302 -20.96 20.24 26.47
N TYR A 303 -21.95 20.67 25.71
CA TYR A 303 -23.19 21.26 26.19
C TYR A 303 -24.32 20.27 25.96
N ARG A 304 -25.08 19.98 27.00
CA ARG A 304 -26.26 19.12 26.94
C ARG A 304 -27.52 19.95 26.69
N GLU A 305 -28.58 19.26 26.30
CA GLU A 305 -29.90 19.88 26.09
C GLU A 305 -30.52 20.42 27.39
N ASP A 306 -30.17 19.83 28.54
CA ASP A 306 -30.59 20.31 29.87
C ASP A 306 -29.87 21.61 30.32
N GLY A 307 -28.97 22.15 29.49
CA GLY A 307 -28.18 23.35 29.79
C GLY A 307 -26.94 23.09 30.65
N THR A 308 -26.71 21.86 31.11
CA THR A 308 -25.48 21.49 31.79
C THR A 308 -24.33 21.35 30.79
N TRP A 309 -23.11 21.53 31.28
CA TRP A 309 -21.92 21.40 30.48
C TRP A 309 -20.80 20.75 31.27
N PHE A 310 -19.87 20.12 30.56
CA PHE A 310 -18.66 19.57 31.15
C PHE A 310 -17.50 19.67 30.16
N ASP A 311 -16.29 19.76 30.71
CA ASP A 311 -15.06 19.75 29.93
C ASP A 311 -14.50 18.33 29.87
N CYS A 312 -14.04 17.94 28.69
CA CYS A 312 -13.41 16.65 28.46
C CYS A 312 -12.34 16.78 27.36
N LYS A 313 -11.78 15.64 26.96
CA LYS A 313 -10.76 15.57 25.91
C LYS A 313 -11.21 14.68 24.78
N THR A 314 -10.78 14.97 23.57
CA THR A 314 -10.90 14.00 22.48
C THR A 314 -9.92 12.83 22.71
N GLN A 315 -10.29 11.65 22.20
CA GLN A 315 -9.39 10.51 21.99
C GLN A 315 -9.00 10.42 20.51
N ASP A 316 -9.99 10.62 19.64
CA ASP A 316 -9.85 10.62 18.19
C ASP A 316 -10.92 11.52 17.53
N PHE A 317 -10.71 11.87 16.26
CA PHE A 317 -11.69 12.57 15.44
C PHE A 317 -11.74 12.01 14.02
N SER A 318 -12.86 12.21 13.33
CA SER A 318 -13.01 12.03 11.88
C SER A 318 -13.87 13.15 11.30
N GLN A 319 -14.16 13.10 9.99
CA GLN A 319 -15.08 14.05 9.37
C GLN A 319 -16.50 13.98 9.94
N ASN A 320 -16.91 12.80 10.43
CA ASN A 320 -18.29 12.51 10.82
C ASN A 320 -18.48 12.36 12.34
N GLY A 321 -17.42 12.38 13.15
CA GLY A 321 -17.58 12.24 14.58
C GLY A 321 -16.30 12.32 15.39
N VAL A 322 -16.43 12.21 16.70
CA VAL A 322 -15.35 12.37 17.68
C VAL A 322 -15.46 11.29 18.75
N GLY A 323 -14.33 10.71 19.15
CA GLY A 323 -14.20 9.92 20.37
C GLY A 323 -13.81 10.82 21.53
N LEU A 324 -14.46 10.67 22.68
CA LEU A 324 -14.33 11.51 23.86
C LEU A 324 -13.86 10.68 25.06
N ALA A 325 -12.87 11.19 25.79
CA ALA A 325 -12.48 10.69 27.11
C ALA A 325 -13.32 11.43 28.17
N LEU A 326 -14.36 10.75 28.67
CA LEU A 326 -15.28 11.34 29.64
C LEU A 326 -14.64 11.41 31.05
N PRO A 327 -14.96 12.45 31.85
CA PRO A 327 -14.64 12.46 33.27
C PRO A 327 -15.33 11.30 34.02
N PRO A 328 -14.75 10.76 35.10
CA PRO A 328 -15.28 9.56 35.79
C PRO A 328 -16.73 9.65 36.29
N GLN A 329 -17.23 10.87 36.47
CA GLN A 329 -18.56 11.15 37.04
C GLN A 329 -19.60 11.47 35.95
N VAL A 330 -19.20 11.49 34.67
CA VAL A 330 -20.04 11.90 33.56
C VAL A 330 -20.33 10.69 32.68
N GLN A 331 -21.63 10.40 32.50
CA GLN A 331 -22.08 9.38 31.57
C GLN A 331 -23.06 10.01 30.57
N LEU A 332 -22.92 9.66 29.29
CA LEU A 332 -23.84 10.08 28.24
C LEU A 332 -24.80 8.95 27.91
N SER A 333 -26.06 9.29 27.65
CA SER A 333 -27.06 8.33 27.19
C SER A 333 -26.89 8.10 25.69
N VAL A 334 -27.13 6.88 25.23
CA VAL A 334 -27.16 6.58 23.80
C VAL A 334 -28.31 7.37 23.17
N ASN A 335 -28.06 7.98 22.01
CA ASN A 335 -28.95 8.90 21.29
C ASN A 335 -29.22 10.24 22.00
N GLU A 336 -28.44 10.62 23.01
CA GLU A 336 -28.46 11.96 23.60
C GLU A 336 -27.93 12.99 22.59
N LYS A 337 -28.66 14.09 22.41
CA LYS A 337 -28.24 15.25 21.60
C LYS A 337 -27.40 16.21 22.44
N LEU A 338 -26.32 16.69 21.84
CA LEU A 338 -25.37 17.57 22.50
C LEU A 338 -24.68 18.50 21.50
N TRP A 339 -24.05 19.55 22.02
CA TRP A 339 -23.20 20.45 21.24
C TRP A 339 -21.76 20.35 21.72
N LEU A 340 -20.86 20.06 20.81
CA LEU A 340 -19.43 19.97 21.06
C LEU A 340 -18.73 21.27 20.67
N CYS A 341 -17.83 21.75 21.52
CA CYS A 341 -17.02 22.93 21.30
C CYS A 341 -15.54 22.58 21.48
N ILE A 342 -14.69 22.80 20.48
CA ILE A 342 -13.23 22.56 20.58
C ILE A 342 -12.55 23.83 21.11
N LEU A 343 -11.88 23.72 22.26
CA LEU A 343 -11.37 24.84 23.07
C LEU A 343 -9.93 25.25 22.68
N ARG A 344 -9.67 25.67 21.43
CA ARG A 344 -8.30 26.03 21.00
C ARG A 344 -8.07 27.47 20.56
N THR A 345 -9.04 28.20 20.02
CA THR A 345 -8.89 29.64 19.70
C THR A 345 -10.26 30.25 19.35
N PRO A 346 -10.60 31.49 19.74
CA PRO A 346 -11.81 32.16 19.25
C PRO A 346 -11.76 32.40 17.72
N PRO A 347 -12.87 32.24 16.99
CA PRO A 347 -14.20 31.86 17.49
C PRO A 347 -14.32 30.34 17.66
N SER A 348 -14.89 29.93 18.79
CA SER A 348 -15.30 28.55 19.03
C SER A 348 -16.65 28.28 18.34
N SER A 349 -16.69 27.28 17.45
CA SER A 349 -17.94 26.83 16.85
C SER A 349 -18.56 25.71 17.68
N LEU A 350 -19.90 25.73 17.79
CA LEU A 350 -20.67 24.63 18.34
C LEU A 350 -21.00 23.65 17.22
N PHE A 351 -20.67 22.38 17.44
CA PHE A 351 -20.94 21.28 16.53
C PHE A 351 -22.07 20.43 17.10
N PRO A 352 -23.28 20.44 16.51
CA PRO A 352 -24.35 19.56 16.93
C PRO A 352 -23.94 18.11 16.69
N ALA A 353 -24.15 17.26 17.69
CA ALA A 353 -23.79 15.85 17.63
C ALA A 353 -24.75 14.99 18.46
N THR A 354 -24.77 13.70 18.14
CA THR A 354 -25.55 12.69 18.85
C THR A 354 -24.63 11.62 19.40
N THR A 355 -24.85 11.19 20.63
CA THR A 355 -24.10 10.09 21.25
C THR A 355 -24.47 8.75 20.61
N ILE A 356 -23.48 8.05 20.04
CA ILE A 356 -23.65 6.72 19.43
C ILE A 356 -23.35 5.60 20.42
N PHE A 357 -22.34 5.80 21.28
CA PHE A 357 -22.05 4.88 22.37
C PHE A 357 -21.43 5.64 23.56
N SER A 358 -21.60 5.11 24.76
CA SER A 358 -20.93 5.60 25.98
C SER A 358 -20.58 4.42 26.87
N ASN A 359 -19.36 4.38 27.39
CA ASN A 359 -18.87 3.38 28.34
C ASN A 359 -17.94 4.04 29.38
N GLU A 360 -17.41 3.26 30.32
CA GLU A 360 -16.51 3.74 31.38
C GLU A 360 -15.19 4.34 30.83
N ASN A 361 -14.79 3.94 29.62
CA ASN A 361 -13.55 4.36 28.98
C ASN A 361 -13.73 5.58 28.04
N GLY A 362 -14.97 6.06 27.84
CA GLY A 362 -15.26 7.18 26.95
C GLY A 362 -16.60 7.08 26.22
N ALA A 363 -16.83 8.03 25.31
CA ALA A 363 -18.02 8.07 24.46
C ALA A 363 -17.68 8.40 23.02
N GLY A 364 -18.49 7.88 22.09
CA GLY A 364 -18.43 8.24 20.68
C GLY A 364 -19.62 9.10 20.30
N VAL A 365 -19.35 10.27 19.74
CA VAL A 365 -20.38 11.17 19.21
C VAL A 365 -20.26 11.28 17.69
N GLN A 366 -21.41 11.35 17.03
CA GLN A 366 -21.51 11.56 15.58
C GLN A 366 -22.04 12.96 15.33
N PHE A 367 -21.40 13.71 14.43
CA PHE A 367 -21.89 15.03 14.04
C PHE A 367 -23.24 14.90 13.32
N GLU A 368 -24.15 15.83 13.61
CA GLU A 368 -25.36 16.01 12.82
C GLU A 368 -25.03 16.71 11.50
N SER A 369 -26.06 17.17 10.77
CA SER A 369 -25.87 17.90 9.51
C SER A 369 -25.18 19.24 9.75
N LEU A 370 -23.85 19.26 9.62
CA LEU A 370 -23.03 20.47 9.78
C LEU A 370 -23.22 21.42 8.60
N THR A 371 -23.38 22.71 8.89
CA THR A 371 -23.32 23.77 7.88
C THR A 371 -21.92 23.84 7.25
N LEU A 372 -21.79 24.40 6.03
CA LEU A 372 -20.48 24.60 5.38
C LEU A 372 -19.49 25.37 6.26
N ARG A 373 -19.98 26.35 7.03
CA ARG A 373 -19.17 27.09 8.00
C ARG A 373 -18.66 26.16 9.11
N GLN A 374 -19.53 25.35 9.71
CA GLN A 374 -19.11 24.36 10.71
C GLN A 374 -18.15 23.32 10.13
N GLN A 375 -18.37 22.83 8.91
CA GLN A 375 -17.43 21.90 8.26
C GLN A 375 -16.04 22.54 8.09
N SER A 376 -15.97 23.77 7.59
CA SER A 376 -14.71 24.52 7.46
C SER A 376 -14.01 24.73 8.81
N GLU A 377 -14.79 25.03 9.85
CA GLU A 377 -14.30 25.23 11.20
C GLU A 377 -13.78 23.93 11.83
N LEU A 378 -14.50 22.82 11.63
CA LEU A 378 -14.06 21.49 12.04
C LEU A 378 -12.73 21.15 11.37
N VAL A 379 -12.61 21.33 10.05
CA VAL A 379 -11.37 21.11 9.30
C VAL A 379 -10.22 21.95 9.86
N ARG A 380 -10.45 23.24 10.11
CA ARG A 380 -9.45 24.16 10.67
C ARG A 380 -8.98 23.72 12.06
N LEU A 381 -9.91 23.30 12.92
CA LEU A 381 -9.63 22.91 14.31
C LEU A 381 -9.03 21.50 14.43
N THR A 382 -9.13 20.69 13.36
CA THR A 382 -8.68 19.28 13.36
C THR A 382 -7.64 19.00 12.28
N PHE A 383 -8.02 18.83 11.02
CA PHE A 383 -7.13 18.42 9.93
C PHE A 383 -6.05 19.45 9.57
N SER A 384 -6.30 20.75 9.72
CA SER A 384 -5.32 21.82 9.41
C SER A 384 -4.21 21.98 10.46
N ARG A 385 -4.16 21.09 11.45
CA ARG A 385 -3.18 21.12 12.53
C ARG A 385 -1.85 20.51 12.12
N ALA A 386 -0.82 21.36 12.01
CA ALA A 386 0.54 20.89 11.74
C ALA A 386 1.05 19.93 12.83
N ASP A 387 0.70 20.15 14.10
CA ASP A 387 1.12 19.29 15.23
C ASP A 387 0.55 17.86 15.15
N THR A 388 -0.56 17.66 14.45
CA THR A 388 -1.13 16.33 14.21
C THR A 388 -0.28 15.49 13.26
N TRP A 389 0.38 16.12 12.29
CA TRP A 389 1.05 15.42 11.18
C TRP A 389 2.58 15.52 11.23
N ALA A 390 3.13 16.66 11.63
CA ALA A 390 4.57 16.90 11.65
C ALA A 390 5.28 16.13 12.76
N ASN A 391 4.62 15.92 13.91
CA ASN A 391 5.24 15.25 15.07
C ASN A 391 5.55 13.76 14.82
N THR A 392 4.81 13.11 13.92
CA THR A 392 4.99 11.68 13.61
C THR A 392 5.91 11.46 12.40
N TRP A 393 6.14 12.50 11.60
CA TRP A 393 6.94 12.42 10.38
C TRP A 393 8.42 12.15 10.66
N GLY A 394 8.97 11.08 10.09
CA GLY A 394 10.39 10.72 10.25
C GLY A 394 10.79 10.22 11.64
N ASN A 395 9.87 10.19 12.61
CA ASN A 395 10.08 9.71 13.98
C ASN A 395 9.69 8.22 14.15
N GLY A 396 9.65 7.48 13.05
CA GLY A 396 9.38 6.04 13.05
C GLY A 396 10.44 5.24 13.81
N ARG A 397 10.05 4.08 14.33
CA ARG A 397 11.00 3.12 14.93
C ARG A 397 12.04 2.73 13.89
N LEU A 398 13.32 2.85 14.26
CA LEU A 398 14.44 2.42 13.41
C LEU A 398 14.32 0.95 13.03
N ASP A 399 14.73 0.64 11.81
CA ASP A 399 14.82 -0.72 11.29
C ASP A 399 15.76 -1.59 12.14
N ALA A 400 15.38 -2.86 12.24
CA ALA A 400 16.18 -3.90 12.86
C ALA A 400 16.00 -5.16 12.01
N PRO A 401 16.95 -5.48 11.10
CA PRO A 401 16.74 -6.47 10.05
C PRO A 401 16.27 -7.84 10.56
N MET A 402 16.84 -8.32 11.65
CA MET A 402 16.43 -9.61 12.25
C MET A 402 15.02 -9.58 12.84
N SER A 403 14.61 -8.44 13.41
CA SER A 403 13.24 -8.25 13.91
C SER A 403 12.25 -8.18 12.75
N ALA A 404 12.60 -7.47 11.68
CA ALA A 404 11.77 -7.36 10.49
C ALA A 404 11.60 -8.73 9.79
N LEU A 405 12.69 -9.51 9.65
CA LEU A 405 12.63 -10.87 9.11
C LEU A 405 11.73 -11.78 9.96
N ARG A 406 11.85 -11.71 11.28
CA ARG A 406 10.98 -12.46 12.21
C ARG A 406 9.52 -12.07 12.04
N GLU A 407 9.24 -10.78 11.88
CA GLU A 407 7.88 -10.29 11.69
C GLU A 407 7.27 -10.79 10.37
N VAL A 408 7.97 -10.61 9.25
CA VAL A 408 7.55 -11.11 7.92
C VAL A 408 7.35 -12.62 7.96
N SER A 409 8.28 -13.37 8.56
CA SER A 409 8.16 -14.83 8.73
C SER A 409 6.94 -15.22 9.56
N SER A 410 6.66 -14.49 10.65
CA SER A 410 5.49 -14.76 11.49
C SER A 410 4.16 -14.49 10.78
N ILE A 411 4.13 -13.49 9.90
CA ILE A 411 2.96 -13.16 9.08
C ILE A 411 2.77 -14.24 8.02
N GLY A 412 3.85 -14.61 7.33
CA GLY A 412 3.85 -15.68 6.33
C GLY A 412 3.36 -17.02 6.89
N LEU A 413 3.88 -17.44 8.05
CA LEU A 413 3.44 -18.69 8.70
C LEU A 413 1.95 -18.65 9.07
N ARG A 414 1.49 -17.54 9.65
CA ARG A 414 0.06 -17.34 9.96
C ARG A 414 -0.80 -17.39 8.70
N ALA A 415 -0.31 -16.86 7.58
CA ALA A 415 -1.02 -16.89 6.31
C ALA A 415 -1.14 -18.31 5.73
N ILE A 416 -0.08 -19.12 5.80
CA ILE A 416 -0.13 -20.53 5.38
C ILE A 416 -1.17 -21.30 6.20
N LEU A 417 -1.18 -21.11 7.53
CA LEU A 417 -2.18 -21.73 8.40
C LEU A 417 -3.60 -21.29 8.07
N ARG A 418 -3.82 -19.98 7.84
CA ARG A 418 -5.13 -19.44 7.42
C ARG A 418 -5.58 -19.99 6.08
N LEU A 419 -4.68 -20.05 5.09
CA LEU A 419 -4.97 -20.62 3.77
C LEU A 419 -5.36 -22.09 3.87
N PHE A 420 -4.67 -22.87 4.71
CA PHE A 420 -5.00 -24.27 4.97
C PHE A 420 -6.40 -24.40 5.60
N VAL A 421 -6.71 -23.60 6.63
CA VAL A 421 -8.04 -23.58 7.25
C VAL A 421 -9.13 -23.14 6.28
N ALA A 422 -8.89 -22.12 5.46
CA ALA A 422 -9.83 -21.64 4.45
C ALA A 422 -10.12 -22.73 3.41
N THR A 423 -9.07 -23.38 2.89
CA THR A 423 -9.19 -24.50 1.95
C THR A 423 -9.98 -25.67 2.53
N LEU A 424 -9.77 -26.00 3.81
CA LEU A 424 -10.55 -27.03 4.53
C LEU A 424 -12.02 -26.65 4.70
N LYS A 425 -12.34 -25.38 4.96
CA LYS A 425 -13.73 -24.90 5.06
C LYS A 425 -14.44 -24.98 3.71
N ASP A 426 -13.79 -24.53 2.64
CA ASP A 426 -14.38 -24.54 1.29
C ASP A 426 -14.55 -25.95 0.74
N SER A 427 -13.58 -26.85 0.95
CA SER A 427 -13.73 -28.27 0.58
C SER A 427 -14.87 -28.95 1.35
N ARG A 428 -15.05 -28.67 2.64
CA ARG A 428 -16.21 -29.14 3.42
C ARG A 428 -17.53 -28.56 2.92
N ALA A 429 -17.55 -27.30 2.48
CA ALA A 429 -18.73 -26.67 1.89
C ALA A 429 -19.10 -27.27 0.53
N LEU A 430 -18.10 -27.57 -0.31
CA LEU A 430 -18.27 -28.28 -1.58
C LEU A 430 -18.78 -29.72 -1.37
N LEU A 431 -18.25 -30.44 -0.37
CA LEU A 431 -18.72 -31.77 0.01
C LEU A 431 -20.15 -31.77 0.58
N ARG A 432 -20.61 -30.65 1.17
CA ARG A 432 -21.98 -30.47 1.67
C ARG A 432 -22.98 -30.07 0.58
N LYS A 433 -22.54 -29.54 -0.57
CA LYS A 433 -23.41 -29.35 -1.73
C LYS A 433 -23.69 -30.70 -2.39
N ARG A 434 -24.69 -31.43 -1.87
CA ARG A 434 -25.34 -32.52 -2.62
C ARG A 434 -25.84 -31.95 -3.96
N PRO A 435 -25.72 -32.68 -5.08
CA PRO A 435 -26.39 -32.28 -6.30
C PRO A 435 -27.89 -32.25 -6.02
N VAL A 436 -28.48 -31.06 -6.09
CA VAL A 436 -29.94 -30.92 -6.11
C VAL A 436 -30.39 -31.62 -7.38
N ALA A 437 -31.16 -32.70 -7.23
CA ALA A 437 -31.79 -33.37 -8.37
C ALA A 437 -32.58 -32.33 -9.17
N PRO A 438 -32.54 -32.37 -10.52
CA PRO A 438 -33.32 -31.45 -11.32
C PRO A 438 -34.80 -31.57 -10.91
N SER A 439 -35.41 -30.42 -10.59
CA SER A 439 -36.85 -30.33 -10.33
C SER A 439 -37.61 -30.98 -11.49
N PRO A 440 -38.67 -31.78 -11.23
CA PRO A 440 -39.53 -32.22 -12.31
C PRO A 440 -40.09 -30.99 -13.01
N ILE A 441 -40.06 -31.03 -14.33
CA ILE A 441 -40.64 -30.04 -15.23
C ILE A 441 -42.13 -29.96 -14.89
N ASP A 442 -42.60 -28.79 -14.45
CA ASP A 442 -44.04 -28.50 -14.34
C ASP A 442 -44.65 -28.55 -15.75
N SER A 443 -45.36 -29.63 -16.03
CA SER A 443 -46.18 -29.80 -17.23
C SER A 443 -47.56 -29.18 -17.02
N THR A 444 -47.64 -27.88 -16.78
CA THR A 444 -48.92 -27.13 -16.64
C THR A 444 -48.75 -25.66 -17.03
N ALA A 445 -48.35 -25.42 -18.28
CA ALA A 445 -48.50 -24.11 -18.91
C ALA A 445 -48.74 -24.25 -20.43
N ASP A 446 -49.77 -25.01 -20.78
CA ASP A 446 -50.35 -25.00 -22.12
C ASP A 446 -51.87 -25.15 -21.99
N THR A 447 -52.53 -24.08 -21.57
CA THR A 447 -53.96 -23.86 -21.76
C THR A 447 -54.28 -22.40 -21.45
N GLN A 448 -54.96 -21.73 -22.40
CA GLN A 448 -55.43 -20.34 -22.40
C GLN A 448 -54.53 -19.28 -23.07
N ARG A 449 -54.40 -19.43 -24.40
CA ARG A 449 -54.70 -18.34 -25.35
C ARG A 449 -55.83 -18.79 -26.28
N SER A 450 -57.06 -18.52 -25.88
CA SER A 450 -58.23 -18.16 -26.71
C SER A 450 -59.33 -17.70 -25.79
#